data_AF-A0A7S0TQK6-F1
#
_entry.id   AF-A0A7S0TQK6-F1
#
_cell.length_a   1.000
_cell.length_b   1.000
_cell.length_c   1.000
_cell.angle_alpha   90.00
_cell.angle_beta   90.00
_cell.angle_gamma   90.00
#
_symmetry.space_group_name_H-M   'P 1'
#
loop_
_entity.id
_entity.type
_entity.pdbx_description
1 polymer ?
#
loop_
_entity_poly.entity_id
_entity_poly.type
_entity_poly.pdbx_seq_one_letter_code
_entity_poly.pdbx_strand_id
1 'polypeptide(L)'
;FMKNEGYWTFELCHLKKIRQFHESENKRAPVSVEYSLGDFLGMDATPLEGALVAHRFVGGTRCDETNDGRNTVVQYSCDPSTDSHIEWIKETTVCTYTMMFVTPLLCSHPSVVKAPKHKTKVADYLTGLEASCFYRVEGWWTYEFCYLKSVKQFHQEHNTNVAEFKLGVSTKRELHEAETAADIQMDEGSKEPVPYFVQWYRGGTKCDVTGEPRMTEVRFKCAVDNLNVIASIKERSTCSYVLEFYTPLVCNHPSFQATMDPHRNIDCYPTES
;
A
#
# COMPACT_ATOMS: atom_id res chain seq x y z
N PHE A 1 22.24 -4.55 23.53
CA PHE A 1 22.26 -5.76 22.70
C PHE A 1 23.68 -6.24 22.56
N MET A 2 23.92 -7.56 22.65
CA MET A 2 25.27 -8.12 22.60
C MET A 2 25.39 -9.13 21.47
N LYS A 3 26.58 -9.22 20.85
CA LYS A 3 26.93 -10.23 19.85
C LYS A 3 28.36 -10.70 20.06
N ASN A 4 28.56 -12.01 20.07
CA ASN A 4 29.87 -12.62 20.12
C ASN A 4 30.32 -12.98 18.69
N GLU A 5 31.51 -12.56 18.29
CA GLU A 5 32.15 -12.92 17.03
C GLU A 5 33.61 -13.30 17.29
N GLY A 6 33.88 -14.61 17.34
CA GLY A 6 35.20 -15.14 17.63
C GLY A 6 35.70 -14.68 19.02
N TYR A 7 36.84 -13.98 19.04
CA TYR A 7 37.44 -13.47 20.27
C TYR A 7 36.70 -12.27 20.86
N TRP A 8 35.91 -11.54 20.05
CA TRP A 8 35.32 -10.26 20.47
C TRP A 8 33.83 -10.38 20.81
N THR A 9 33.43 -9.63 21.82
CA THR A 9 32.03 -9.33 22.14
C THR A 9 31.76 -7.87 21.82
N PHE A 10 30.66 -7.63 21.11
CA PHE A 10 30.19 -6.30 20.73
C PHE A 10 28.90 -5.98 21.47
N GLU A 11 28.83 -4.79 22.06
CA GLU A 11 27.64 -4.27 22.70
C GLU A 11 27.16 -3.00 21.99
N LEU A 12 25.89 -3.02 21.57
CA LEU A 12 25.14 -1.84 21.18
C LEU A 12 24.23 -1.41 22.32
N CYS A 13 24.48 -0.22 22.87
CA CYS A 13 23.55 0.50 23.74
C CYS A 13 22.85 1.58 22.89
N HIS A 14 21.60 1.30 22.50
CA HIS A 14 20.84 2.13 21.57
C HIS A 14 20.83 3.61 22.01
N LEU A 15 21.16 4.51 21.07
CA LEU A 15 21.27 5.96 21.27
C LEU A 15 22.22 6.41 22.39
N LYS A 16 23.17 5.55 22.78
CA LYS A 16 24.18 5.90 23.79
C LYS A 16 25.59 5.67 23.30
N LYS A 17 26.00 4.40 23.14
CA LYS A 17 27.39 4.04 22.81
C LYS A 17 27.50 2.64 22.22
N ILE A 18 28.64 2.38 21.58
CA ILE A 18 29.02 1.06 21.08
C ILE A 18 30.36 0.68 21.65
N ARG A 19 30.48 -0.58 22.08
CA ARG A 19 31.69 -1.09 22.72
C ARG A 19 32.08 -2.44 22.17
N GLN A 20 33.39 -2.67 22.10
CA GLN A 20 34.01 -3.94 21.79
C GLN A 20 34.84 -4.37 22.99
N PHE A 21 34.69 -5.61 23.44
CA PHE A 21 35.44 -6.14 24.58
C PHE A 21 35.61 -7.64 24.52
N HIS A 22 36.53 -8.18 25.31
CA HIS A 22 36.70 -9.62 25.51
C HIS A 22 36.35 -9.99 26.96
N GLU A 23 35.36 -10.86 27.13
CA GLU A 23 35.04 -11.47 28.43
C GLU A 23 35.90 -12.71 28.66
N SER A 24 36.61 -12.72 29.80
CA SER A 24 37.34 -13.90 30.27
C SER A 24 36.37 -15.01 30.67
N GLU A 25 36.77 -16.28 30.48
CA GLU A 25 36.01 -17.46 30.93
C GLU A 25 35.65 -17.43 32.43
N ASN A 26 36.41 -16.67 33.23
CA ASN A 26 36.11 -16.43 34.63
C ASN A 26 35.25 -15.16 34.78
N LYS A 27 33.93 -15.31 34.99
CA LYS A 27 32.95 -14.21 35.17
C LYS A 27 33.24 -13.23 36.32
N ARG A 28 34.26 -13.48 37.14
CA ARG A 28 34.75 -12.59 38.21
C ARG A 28 36.05 -11.86 37.86
N ALA A 29 36.66 -12.18 36.72
CA ALA A 29 37.84 -11.48 36.23
C ALA A 29 37.43 -10.22 35.47
N PRO A 30 38.18 -9.11 35.59
CA PRO A 30 37.93 -7.90 34.83
C PRO A 30 38.03 -8.16 33.33
N VAL A 31 37.24 -7.44 32.55
CA VAL A 31 37.33 -7.38 31.07
C VAL A 31 38.79 -7.10 30.69
N SER A 32 39.41 -7.98 29.89
CA SER A 32 40.85 -7.90 29.65
C SER A 32 41.23 -6.76 28.70
N VAL A 33 40.37 -6.44 27.74
CA VAL A 33 40.54 -5.36 26.76
C VAL A 33 39.16 -4.82 26.37
N GLU A 34 38.99 -3.49 26.40
CA GLU A 34 37.76 -2.79 26.00
C GLU A 34 38.10 -1.59 25.10
N TYR A 35 37.40 -1.46 23.98
CA TYR A 35 37.45 -0.33 23.07
C TYR A 35 36.07 0.30 22.91
N SER A 36 35.98 1.62 23.02
CA SER A 36 34.80 2.37 22.57
C SER A 36 34.83 2.47 21.04
N LEU A 37 33.75 2.06 20.39
CA LEU A 37 33.57 2.19 18.93
C LEU A 37 32.75 3.44 18.55
N GLY A 38 32.54 4.33 19.51
CA GLY A 38 31.88 5.62 19.33
C GLY A 38 30.70 5.83 20.27
N ASP A 39 30.42 7.11 20.50
CA ASP A 39 29.28 7.61 21.28
C ASP A 39 28.25 8.27 20.36
N PHE A 40 26.98 8.21 20.76
CA PHE A 40 25.89 8.84 20.03
C PHE A 40 25.80 10.33 20.40
N LEU A 41 26.07 11.20 19.44
CA LEU A 41 26.08 12.65 19.65
C LEU A 41 24.76 13.37 19.30
N GLY A 42 23.70 12.62 18.99
CA GLY A 42 22.37 13.21 18.72
C GLY A 42 22.22 13.91 17.37
N MET A 43 23.21 13.83 16.47
CA MET A 43 23.08 14.32 15.09
C MET A 43 22.42 13.26 14.19
N ASP A 44 21.40 13.71 13.47
CA ASP A 44 20.34 13.00 12.74
C ASP A 44 20.62 11.58 12.23
N ALA A 45 19.57 10.76 12.31
CA ALA A 45 19.47 9.54 11.53
C ALA A 45 19.50 9.89 10.05
N THR A 46 20.61 9.61 9.35
CA THR A 46 20.66 9.83 7.90
C THR A 46 19.80 8.77 7.23
N PRO A 47 18.75 9.13 6.47
CA PRO A 47 18.04 8.17 5.66
C PRO A 47 19.00 7.67 4.59
N LEU A 48 19.43 6.41 4.67
CA LEU A 48 20.04 5.76 3.52
C LEU A 48 18.88 5.25 2.65
N GLU A 49 18.96 5.50 1.35
CA GLU A 49 18.03 5.01 0.33
C GLU A 49 17.51 3.59 0.65
N GLY A 50 16.18 3.41 0.56
CA GLY A 50 15.58 2.08 0.56
C GLY A 50 15.43 1.38 1.92
N ALA A 51 14.70 2.01 2.85
CA ALA A 51 14.19 1.39 4.09
C ALA A 51 15.22 1.15 5.22
N LEU A 52 16.39 1.78 5.17
CA LEU A 52 17.41 1.69 6.21
C LEU A 52 17.56 3.01 6.96
N VAL A 53 17.30 3.00 8.26
CA VAL A 53 17.64 4.10 9.18
C VAL A 53 19.07 3.89 9.64
N ALA A 54 19.90 4.94 9.64
CA ALA A 54 21.29 4.83 10.09
C ALA A 54 21.62 5.84 11.19
N HIS A 55 22.23 5.38 12.28
CA HIS A 55 22.80 6.24 13.32
C HIS A 55 24.32 6.20 13.28
N ARG A 56 24.94 7.37 13.46
CA ARG A 56 26.40 7.50 13.55
C ARG A 56 26.83 7.60 15.02
N PHE A 57 27.82 6.81 15.37
CA PHE A 57 28.52 6.81 16.65
C PHE A 57 29.95 7.20 16.38
N VAL A 58 30.45 8.21 17.07
CA VAL A 58 31.76 8.82 16.76
C VAL A 58 32.58 9.06 18.01
N GLY A 59 33.88 9.30 17.84
CA GLY A 59 34.75 9.72 18.95
C GLY A 59 35.09 8.60 19.94
N GLY A 60 35.10 7.36 19.47
CA GLY A 60 35.52 6.20 20.27
C GLY A 60 37.01 6.22 20.60
N THR A 61 37.51 5.11 21.15
CA THR A 61 38.92 4.97 21.53
C THR A 61 39.84 5.28 20.36
N ARG A 62 40.93 6.02 20.61
CA ARG A 62 41.93 6.40 19.61
C ARG A 62 42.46 5.20 18.85
N CYS A 63 42.36 5.27 17.53
CA CYS A 63 42.90 4.31 16.58
C CYS A 63 44.40 4.54 16.41
N ASP A 64 45.20 3.48 16.52
CA ASP A 64 46.65 3.59 16.41
C ASP A 64 47.11 3.83 14.96
N GLU A 65 46.33 3.37 13.97
CA GLU A 65 46.67 3.51 12.55
C GLU A 65 46.27 4.87 11.95
N THR A 66 45.07 5.36 12.27
CA THR A 66 44.58 6.64 11.72
C THR A 66 44.82 7.82 12.64
N ASN A 67 45.17 7.56 13.91
CA ASN A 67 45.28 8.56 14.97
C ASN A 67 43.94 9.24 15.37
N ASP A 68 42.84 8.86 14.73
CA ASP A 68 41.49 9.38 14.98
C ASP A 68 40.69 8.49 15.95
N GLY A 69 39.52 8.94 16.40
CA GLY A 69 38.60 8.11 17.18
C GLY A 69 37.94 7.02 16.33
N ARG A 70 37.75 5.82 16.89
CA ARG A 70 36.93 4.77 16.26
C ARG A 70 35.49 5.24 16.08
N ASN A 71 34.90 4.94 14.92
CA ASN A 71 33.55 5.36 14.57
C ASN A 71 32.72 4.18 14.07
N THR A 72 31.41 4.21 14.28
CA THR A 72 30.50 3.15 13.84
C THR A 72 29.23 3.74 13.21
N VAL A 73 28.81 3.15 12.09
CA VAL A 73 27.49 3.39 11.50
C VAL A 73 26.61 2.18 11.80
N VAL A 74 25.52 2.39 12.55
CA VAL A 74 24.51 1.34 12.80
C VAL A 74 23.39 1.49 11.80
N GLN A 75 23.21 0.49 10.94
CA GLN A 75 22.10 0.36 10.00
C GLN A 75 21.00 -0.49 10.64
N TYR A 76 19.78 0.05 10.70
CA TYR A 76 18.62 -0.64 11.26
C TYR A 76 17.77 -1.23 10.14
N SER A 77 17.42 -2.51 10.27
CA SER A 77 16.52 -3.23 9.37
C SER A 77 15.30 -3.76 10.11
N CYS A 78 14.15 -3.76 9.44
CA CYS A 78 12.93 -4.40 9.92
C CYS A 78 12.96 -5.90 9.60
N ASP A 79 12.61 -6.71 10.59
CA ASP A 79 12.21 -8.11 10.42
C ASP A 79 11.13 -8.46 11.47
N PRO A 80 9.89 -8.77 11.05
CA PRO A 80 8.83 -9.14 11.98
C PRO A 80 8.95 -10.57 12.51
N SER A 81 9.85 -11.39 11.96
CA SER A 81 10.00 -12.81 12.29
C SER A 81 11.05 -13.09 13.36
N THR A 82 11.80 -12.08 13.80
CA THR A 82 12.91 -12.22 14.75
C THR A 82 12.84 -11.19 15.88
N ASP A 83 13.47 -11.53 17.01
CA ASP A 83 13.68 -10.57 18.12
C ASP A 83 14.77 -9.55 17.76
N SER A 84 14.84 -8.45 18.51
CA SER A 84 15.84 -7.40 18.25
C SER A 84 17.27 -7.87 18.55
N HIS A 85 18.15 -7.84 17.57
CA HIS A 85 19.53 -8.33 17.70
C HIS A 85 20.51 -7.64 16.75
N ILE A 86 21.81 -7.78 17.04
CA ILE A 86 22.89 -7.38 16.13
C ILE A 86 23.08 -8.54 15.14
N GLU A 87 22.78 -8.29 13.86
CA GLU A 87 22.86 -9.29 12.80
C GLU A 87 24.33 -9.52 12.37
N TRP A 88 25.07 -8.44 12.11
CA TRP A 88 26.52 -8.49 11.91
C TRP A 88 27.19 -7.17 12.24
N ILE A 89 28.51 -7.21 12.45
CA ILE A 89 29.38 -6.04 12.49
C ILE A 89 30.61 -6.31 11.62
N LYS A 90 31.06 -5.32 10.87
CA LYS A 90 32.30 -5.41 10.09
C LYS A 90 33.05 -4.09 10.08
N GLU A 91 34.36 -4.16 10.10
CA GLU A 91 35.23 -3.03 9.84
C GLU A 91 35.24 -2.74 8.34
N THR A 92 34.66 -1.62 7.92
CA THR A 92 34.52 -1.27 6.50
C THR A 92 35.71 -0.48 5.98
N THR A 93 36.32 0.32 6.84
CA THR A 93 37.59 0.99 6.63
C THR A 93 38.33 1.00 7.96
N VAL A 94 39.64 1.22 7.95
CA VAL A 94 40.47 1.20 9.18
C VAL A 94 39.80 1.99 10.30
N CYS A 95 39.56 1.32 11.43
CA CYS A 95 38.92 1.84 12.63
C CYS A 95 37.51 2.43 12.45
N THR A 96 36.82 2.07 11.36
CA THR A 96 35.44 2.46 11.08
C THR A 96 34.59 1.23 10.82
N TYR A 97 33.51 1.09 11.58
CA TYR A 97 32.67 -0.09 11.58
C TYR A 97 31.31 0.21 10.97
N THR A 98 30.73 -0.80 10.32
CA THR A 98 29.30 -0.83 10.00
C THR A 98 28.68 -1.99 10.77
N MET A 99 27.56 -1.73 11.45
CA MET A 99 26.80 -2.70 12.21
C MET A 99 25.38 -2.79 11.66
N MET A 100 24.88 -4.00 11.41
CA MET A 100 23.48 -4.25 11.08
C MET A 100 22.72 -4.65 12.34
N PHE A 101 21.67 -3.91 12.64
CA PHE A 101 20.76 -4.19 13.74
C PHE A 101 19.37 -4.51 13.20
N VAL A 102 18.84 -5.67 13.53
CA VAL A 102 17.53 -6.13 13.08
C VAL A 102 16.54 -5.97 14.23
N THR A 103 15.36 -5.40 13.97
CA THR A 103 14.31 -5.24 15.00
C THR A 103 12.89 -5.21 14.41
N PRO A 104 11.92 -5.92 15.02
CA PRO A 104 10.53 -5.87 14.60
C PRO A 104 9.88 -4.50 14.88
N LEU A 105 10.44 -3.72 15.82
CA LEU A 105 9.91 -2.40 16.19
C LEU A 105 9.94 -1.40 15.03
N LEU A 106 10.89 -1.57 14.11
CA LEU A 106 11.05 -0.71 12.95
C LEU A 106 10.03 -1.02 11.84
N CYS A 107 9.40 -2.19 11.86
CA CYS A 107 8.47 -2.64 10.83
C CYS A 107 7.18 -1.83 10.73
N SER A 108 6.82 -1.13 11.80
CA SER A 108 5.69 -0.20 11.84
C SER A 108 6.12 1.27 11.69
N HIS A 109 7.42 1.54 11.61
CA HIS A 109 7.94 2.90 11.62
C HIS A 109 7.73 3.60 10.27
N PRO A 110 7.18 4.83 10.23
CA PRO A 110 6.86 5.55 8.99
C PRO A 110 8.04 5.76 8.03
N SER A 111 9.27 5.76 8.54
CA SER A 111 10.50 5.91 7.73
C SER A 111 10.99 4.62 7.09
N VAL A 112 10.47 3.45 7.50
CA VAL A 112 10.94 2.12 7.04
C VAL A 112 9.84 1.34 6.35
N VAL A 113 8.60 1.49 6.79
CA VAL A 113 7.47 1.32 5.89
C VAL A 113 7.69 2.34 4.79
N LYS A 114 8.30 1.94 3.65
CA LYS A 114 8.26 2.74 2.43
C LYS A 114 6.83 3.22 2.35
N ALA A 115 6.61 4.54 2.47
CA ALA A 115 5.26 5.09 2.40
C ALA A 115 4.58 4.35 1.25
N PRO A 116 3.43 3.69 1.48
CA PRO A 116 2.75 2.97 0.40
C PRO A 116 2.76 3.94 -0.76
N LYS A 117 3.38 3.55 -1.89
CA LYS A 117 3.53 4.41 -3.08
C LYS A 117 2.24 5.21 -3.13
N HIS A 118 2.31 6.53 -2.96
CA HIS A 118 1.09 7.34 -2.89
C HIS A 118 0.21 6.83 -4.02
N LYS A 119 -0.94 6.23 -3.71
CA LYS A 119 -1.72 5.52 -4.72
C LYS A 119 -2.09 6.59 -5.75
N THR A 120 -1.36 6.63 -6.86
CA THR A 120 -1.46 7.70 -7.88
C THR A 120 -2.44 7.29 -8.95
N LYS A 121 -2.67 5.98 -9.09
CA LYS A 121 -3.65 5.40 -10.01
C LYS A 121 -4.92 5.09 -9.23
N VAL A 122 -6.07 5.35 -9.85
CA VAL A 122 -7.38 4.97 -9.27
C VAL A 122 -7.45 3.46 -9.06
N ALA A 123 -6.87 2.66 -9.97
CA ALA A 123 -6.81 1.20 -9.86
C ALA A 123 -6.17 0.70 -8.56
N ASP A 124 -5.14 1.40 -8.04
CA ASP A 124 -4.48 1.02 -6.79
C ASP A 124 -5.44 1.05 -5.58
N TYR A 125 -6.50 1.86 -5.65
CA TYR A 125 -7.53 1.93 -4.61
C TYR A 125 -8.51 0.76 -4.69
N LEU A 126 -8.73 0.20 -5.88
CA LEU A 126 -9.72 -0.84 -6.15
C LEU A 126 -9.21 -2.26 -5.91
N THR A 127 -7.94 -2.45 -5.53
CA THR A 127 -7.36 -3.78 -5.26
C THR A 127 -8.12 -4.58 -4.21
N GLY A 128 -8.79 -3.92 -3.27
CA GLY A 128 -9.67 -4.57 -2.29
C GLY A 128 -10.92 -5.23 -2.89
N LEU A 129 -11.26 -4.96 -4.15
CA LEU A 129 -12.35 -5.61 -4.86
C LEU A 129 -11.90 -6.86 -5.62
N GLU A 130 -10.60 -7.15 -5.67
CA GLU A 130 -10.10 -8.36 -6.32
C GLU A 130 -10.76 -9.61 -5.73
N ALA A 131 -11.12 -10.55 -6.59
CA ALA A 131 -11.89 -11.76 -6.26
C ALA A 131 -13.30 -11.53 -5.67
N SER A 132 -13.80 -10.29 -5.63
CA SER A 132 -15.16 -9.98 -5.19
C SER A 132 -16.14 -9.87 -6.37
N CYS A 133 -17.37 -10.32 -6.14
CA CYS A 133 -18.48 -10.21 -7.08
C CYS A 133 -19.67 -9.55 -6.42
N PHE A 134 -20.33 -8.66 -7.15
CA PHE A 134 -21.46 -7.85 -6.71
C PHE A 134 -22.67 -8.18 -7.55
N TYR A 135 -23.84 -8.13 -6.94
CA TYR A 135 -25.08 -8.61 -7.53
C TYR A 135 -26.16 -7.53 -7.49
N ARG A 136 -27.00 -7.51 -8.52
CA ARG A 136 -28.21 -6.67 -8.57
C ARG A 136 -29.31 -7.38 -9.32
N VAL A 137 -30.51 -7.37 -8.76
CA VAL A 137 -31.71 -7.91 -9.40
C VAL A 137 -32.50 -6.75 -9.98
N GLU A 138 -32.85 -6.79 -11.26
CA GLU A 138 -33.82 -5.89 -11.88
C GLU A 138 -34.84 -6.70 -12.70
N GLY A 139 -36.04 -6.83 -12.17
CA GLY A 139 -37.11 -7.62 -12.80
C GLY A 139 -36.70 -9.08 -12.97
N TRP A 140 -36.72 -9.56 -14.22
CA TRP A 140 -36.35 -10.94 -14.56
C TRP A 140 -34.83 -11.18 -14.50
N TRP A 141 -34.00 -10.15 -14.65
CA TRP A 141 -32.55 -10.34 -14.74
C TRP A 141 -31.85 -10.17 -13.41
N THR A 142 -30.87 -11.04 -13.14
CA THR A 142 -29.83 -10.82 -12.15
C THR A 142 -28.54 -10.46 -12.87
N TYR A 143 -27.92 -9.37 -12.45
CA TYR A 143 -26.64 -8.90 -12.93
C TYR A 143 -25.56 -9.22 -11.92
N GLU A 144 -24.42 -9.73 -12.39
CA GLU A 144 -23.21 -9.92 -11.60
C GLU A 144 -22.08 -9.12 -12.21
N PHE A 145 -21.41 -8.36 -11.35
CA PHE A 145 -20.16 -7.69 -11.66
C PHE A 145 -19.05 -8.25 -10.79
N CYS A 146 -18.08 -8.93 -11.40
CA CYS A 146 -16.87 -9.38 -10.73
C CYS A 146 -15.69 -8.51 -11.18
N TYR A 147 -15.08 -7.78 -10.24
CA TYR A 147 -13.99 -6.86 -10.54
C TYR A 147 -12.83 -7.61 -11.22
N LEU A 148 -12.33 -7.06 -12.33
CA LEU A 148 -11.26 -7.62 -13.17
C LEU A 148 -11.54 -9.00 -13.77
N LYS A 149 -12.80 -9.43 -13.79
CA LYS A 149 -13.22 -10.71 -14.35
C LYS A 149 -14.27 -10.55 -15.44
N SER A 150 -15.49 -10.18 -15.08
CA SER A 150 -16.59 -10.10 -16.05
C SER A 150 -17.81 -9.36 -15.51
N VAL A 151 -18.62 -8.86 -16.45
CA VAL A 151 -20.01 -8.48 -16.22
C VAL A 151 -20.89 -9.54 -16.89
N LYS A 152 -21.89 -10.06 -16.18
CA LYS A 152 -22.85 -11.02 -16.74
C LYS A 152 -24.28 -10.69 -16.29
N GLN A 153 -25.25 -11.11 -17.10
CA GLN A 153 -26.65 -11.20 -16.70
C GLN A 153 -27.09 -12.65 -16.76
N PHE A 154 -27.99 -13.05 -15.86
CA PHE A 154 -28.58 -14.37 -15.85
C PHE A 154 -29.96 -14.36 -15.20
N HIS A 155 -30.78 -15.36 -15.52
CA HIS A 155 -32.00 -15.69 -14.79
C HIS A 155 -31.89 -17.12 -14.26
N GLN A 156 -32.30 -17.32 -13.02
CA GLN A 156 -32.15 -18.58 -12.31
C GLN A 156 -33.49 -19.12 -11.84
N GLU A 157 -33.79 -20.37 -12.19
CA GLU A 157 -34.94 -21.12 -11.68
C GLU A 157 -34.43 -22.37 -10.96
N HIS A 158 -34.93 -22.65 -9.75
CA HIS A 158 -34.49 -23.80 -8.94
C HIS A 158 -32.96 -23.94 -8.86
N ASN A 159 -32.26 -22.84 -8.61
CA ASN A 159 -30.79 -22.75 -8.59
C ASN A 159 -30.08 -23.11 -9.92
N THR A 160 -30.79 -23.16 -11.05
CA THR A 160 -30.23 -23.42 -12.37
C THR A 160 -30.34 -22.19 -13.26
N ASN A 161 -29.23 -21.77 -13.89
CA ASN A 161 -29.25 -20.66 -14.85
C ASN A 161 -29.99 -21.12 -16.11
N VAL A 162 -31.20 -20.61 -16.33
CA VAL A 162 -32.01 -20.92 -17.52
C VAL A 162 -31.72 -19.95 -18.68
N ALA A 163 -31.11 -18.80 -18.37
CA ALA A 163 -30.55 -17.89 -19.35
C ALA A 163 -29.30 -17.22 -18.78
N GLU A 164 -28.23 -17.10 -19.56
CA GLU A 164 -26.98 -16.44 -19.16
C GLU A 164 -26.30 -15.76 -20.35
N PHE A 165 -25.91 -14.49 -20.17
CA PHE A 165 -25.14 -13.73 -21.16
C PHE A 165 -23.99 -12.99 -20.49
N LYS A 166 -22.79 -13.11 -21.03
CA LYS A 166 -21.66 -12.26 -20.65
C LYS A 166 -21.84 -10.91 -21.33
N LEU A 167 -21.91 -9.85 -20.53
CA LEU A 167 -22.01 -8.46 -21.00
C LEU A 167 -20.64 -7.82 -21.21
N GLY A 168 -19.58 -8.54 -20.88
CA GLY A 168 -18.19 -8.16 -21.10
C GLY A 168 -17.27 -8.96 -20.21
N VAL A 169 -16.01 -9.06 -20.62
CA VAL A 169 -14.93 -9.72 -19.89
C VAL A 169 -13.78 -8.74 -19.74
N SER A 170 -13.12 -8.74 -18.59
CA SER A 170 -11.90 -7.95 -18.40
C SER A 170 -10.73 -8.65 -19.09
N THR A 171 -9.97 -7.92 -19.90
CA THR A 171 -8.73 -8.41 -20.49
C THR A 171 -7.52 -8.01 -19.67
N LYS A 172 -6.39 -8.72 -19.85
CA LYS A 172 -5.08 -8.32 -19.31
C LYS A 172 -4.60 -6.97 -19.82
N ARG A 173 -5.14 -6.50 -20.96
CA ARG A 173 -4.85 -5.19 -21.51
C ARG A 173 -5.57 -4.09 -20.73
N GLU A 174 -6.85 -4.30 -20.41
CA GLU A 174 -7.66 -3.42 -19.56
C GLU A 174 -7.20 -3.39 -18.09
N LEU A 175 -6.36 -4.33 -17.68
CA LEU A 175 -5.65 -4.34 -16.39
C LEU A 175 -4.42 -3.40 -16.35
N HIS A 176 -3.78 -3.15 -17.49
CA HIS A 176 -2.58 -2.29 -17.62
C HIS A 176 -2.89 -0.91 -18.21
N GLU A 177 -4.05 -0.74 -18.88
CA GLU A 177 -4.43 0.53 -19.52
C GLU A 177 -5.29 1.44 -18.62
N ALA A 178 -5.87 0.91 -17.54
CA ALA A 178 -6.75 1.65 -16.61
C ALA A 178 -5.95 2.53 -15.62
N GLU A 179 -5.01 3.31 -16.15
CA GLU A 179 -3.82 3.77 -15.40
C GLU A 179 -3.53 5.27 -15.51
N THR A 180 -4.36 6.08 -16.20
CA THR A 180 -4.12 7.53 -16.33
C THR A 180 -5.34 8.38 -15.98
N ALA A 181 -5.09 9.63 -15.59
CA ALA A 181 -6.12 10.62 -15.27
C ALA A 181 -7.12 10.90 -16.41
N ALA A 182 -6.83 10.44 -17.63
CA ALA A 182 -7.71 10.55 -18.80
C ALA A 182 -8.99 9.69 -18.70
N ASP A 183 -8.99 8.66 -17.86
CA ASP A 183 -10.15 7.78 -17.66
C ASP A 183 -11.11 8.28 -16.57
N ILE A 184 -10.78 9.41 -15.94
CA ILE A 184 -11.65 10.09 -14.99
C ILE A 184 -12.51 11.08 -15.78
N GLN A 185 -13.81 10.81 -15.82
CA GLN A 185 -14.79 11.60 -16.54
C GLN A 185 -15.79 12.23 -15.57
N MET A 186 -16.47 13.27 -16.02
CA MET A 186 -17.59 13.87 -15.28
C MET A 186 -18.91 13.50 -15.94
N ASP A 187 -19.96 13.37 -15.14
CA ASP A 187 -21.30 13.10 -15.66
C ASP A 187 -21.97 14.42 -16.11
N GLU A 188 -21.75 14.79 -17.38
CA GLU A 188 -22.25 16.04 -17.99
C GLU A 188 -23.78 16.16 -18.02
N GLY A 189 -24.52 15.07 -17.79
CA GLY A 189 -26.00 15.03 -17.83
C GLY A 189 -26.70 15.22 -16.48
N SER A 190 -25.96 15.37 -15.38
CA SER A 190 -26.51 15.43 -14.02
C SER A 190 -26.52 16.87 -13.47
N LYS A 191 -27.50 17.20 -12.61
CA LYS A 191 -27.56 18.53 -11.94
C LYS A 191 -26.34 18.81 -11.06
N GLU A 192 -25.65 17.75 -10.62
CA GLU A 192 -24.40 17.79 -9.87
C GLU A 192 -23.42 16.80 -10.50
N PRO A 193 -22.45 17.25 -11.33
CA PRO A 193 -21.52 16.37 -12.03
C PRO A 193 -20.68 15.55 -11.06
N VAL A 194 -20.93 14.24 -11.00
CA VAL A 194 -20.15 13.31 -10.17
C VAL A 194 -18.97 12.76 -10.98
N PRO A 195 -17.72 12.85 -10.50
CA PRO A 195 -16.57 12.25 -11.16
C PRO A 195 -16.67 10.72 -11.06
N TYR A 196 -16.34 10.04 -12.16
CA TYR A 196 -16.26 8.59 -12.21
C TYR A 196 -15.04 8.12 -12.98
N PHE A 197 -14.49 6.98 -12.56
CA PHE A 197 -13.44 6.29 -13.29
C PHE A 197 -14.05 5.21 -14.19
N VAL A 198 -13.60 5.16 -15.43
CA VAL A 198 -14.11 4.21 -16.43
C VAL A 198 -13.23 2.99 -16.54
N GLN A 199 -13.85 1.81 -16.53
CA GLN A 199 -13.22 0.57 -16.97
C GLN A 199 -14.11 -0.17 -17.96
N TRP A 200 -13.52 -0.61 -19.06
CA TRP A 200 -14.22 -1.33 -20.11
C TRP A 200 -14.13 -2.84 -19.91
N TYR A 201 -15.25 -3.53 -20.15
CA TYR A 201 -15.37 -4.97 -20.20
C TYR A 201 -15.91 -5.36 -21.58
N ARG A 202 -15.13 -6.06 -22.38
CA ARG A 202 -15.44 -6.32 -23.81
C ARG A 202 -15.45 -7.82 -24.12
N GLY A 203 -15.85 -8.19 -25.33
CA GLY A 203 -15.79 -9.59 -25.78
C GLY A 203 -16.79 -10.51 -25.08
N GLY A 204 -17.97 -9.97 -24.73
CA GLY A 204 -19.06 -10.75 -24.16
C GLY A 204 -19.73 -11.70 -25.16
N THR A 205 -20.86 -12.29 -24.75
CA THR A 205 -21.65 -13.18 -25.61
C THR A 205 -22.11 -12.43 -26.86
N LYS A 206 -22.00 -13.05 -28.04
CA LYS A 206 -22.37 -12.47 -29.34
C LYS A 206 -23.82 -11.96 -29.33
N CYS A 207 -24.02 -10.70 -29.71
CA CYS A 207 -25.33 -10.10 -29.85
C CYS A 207 -26.07 -10.75 -31.03
N ASP A 208 -27.30 -11.15 -30.77
CA ASP A 208 -28.24 -11.72 -31.74
C ASP A 208 -28.77 -10.67 -32.71
N VAL A 209 -28.83 -9.40 -32.30
CA VAL A 209 -29.31 -8.29 -33.13
C VAL A 209 -28.20 -7.71 -33.98
N THR A 210 -27.07 -7.31 -33.38
CA THR A 210 -25.98 -6.62 -34.09
C THR A 210 -24.94 -7.56 -34.66
N GLY A 211 -24.86 -8.80 -34.17
CA GLY A 211 -23.78 -9.73 -34.50
C GLY A 211 -22.46 -9.46 -33.77
N GLU A 212 -22.32 -8.35 -33.06
CA GLU A 212 -21.09 -7.97 -32.35
C GLU A 212 -21.06 -8.51 -30.91
N PRO A 213 -19.87 -8.74 -30.30
CA PRO A 213 -19.78 -9.12 -28.90
C PRO A 213 -20.34 -8.02 -27.97
N ARG A 214 -21.15 -8.43 -26.98
CA ARG A 214 -21.62 -7.51 -25.94
C ARG A 214 -20.46 -6.86 -25.18
N MET A 215 -20.64 -5.61 -24.75
CA MET A 215 -19.64 -4.85 -23.99
C MET A 215 -20.28 -3.97 -22.92
N THR A 216 -19.53 -3.68 -21.86
CA THR A 216 -19.96 -2.85 -20.73
C THR A 216 -18.92 -1.80 -20.39
N GLU A 217 -19.38 -0.55 -20.23
CA GLU A 217 -18.67 0.55 -19.58
C GLU A 217 -18.99 0.53 -18.08
N VAL A 218 -18.02 0.17 -17.24
CA VAL A 218 -18.17 0.22 -15.77
C VAL A 218 -17.67 1.56 -15.26
N ARG A 219 -18.54 2.31 -14.57
CA ARG A 219 -18.27 3.62 -13.98
C ARG A 219 -18.15 3.49 -12.48
N PHE A 220 -16.94 3.62 -11.96
CA PHE A 220 -16.67 3.63 -10.52
C PHE A 220 -16.91 5.03 -9.95
N LYS A 221 -17.84 5.15 -9.01
CA LYS A 221 -18.20 6.38 -8.29
C LYS A 221 -17.89 6.24 -6.80
N CYS A 222 -17.55 7.36 -6.15
CA CYS A 222 -17.36 7.38 -4.70
C CYS A 222 -18.68 7.13 -3.96
N ALA A 223 -18.67 6.24 -2.98
CA ALA A 223 -19.79 5.95 -2.08
C ALA A 223 -19.52 6.53 -0.68
N VAL A 224 -20.35 7.49 -0.24
CA VAL A 224 -20.21 8.13 1.09
C VAL A 224 -20.71 7.23 2.21
N ASP A 225 -21.59 6.28 1.90
CA ASP A 225 -22.24 5.35 2.82
C ASP A 225 -21.43 4.05 3.07
N ASN A 226 -20.18 3.98 2.59
CA ASN A 226 -19.26 2.84 2.75
C ASN A 226 -19.74 1.51 2.13
N LEU A 227 -20.65 1.54 1.16
CA LEU A 227 -21.13 0.33 0.49
C LEU A 227 -20.48 0.12 -0.89
N ASN A 228 -20.19 -1.15 -1.20
CA ASN A 228 -19.80 -1.59 -2.54
C ASN A 228 -21.05 -2.14 -3.25
N VAL A 229 -21.58 -1.43 -4.25
CA VAL A 229 -22.88 -1.78 -4.84
C VAL A 229 -22.99 -1.42 -6.32
N ILE A 230 -23.67 -2.27 -7.09
CA ILE A 230 -24.14 -1.92 -8.44
C ILE A 230 -25.35 -0.99 -8.28
N ALA A 231 -25.17 0.30 -8.53
CA ALA A 231 -26.21 1.31 -8.38
C ALA A 231 -27.17 1.38 -9.57
N SER A 232 -26.69 1.08 -10.78
CA SER A 232 -27.55 0.86 -11.94
C SER A 232 -26.81 0.11 -13.04
N ILE A 233 -27.56 -0.53 -13.92
CA ILE A 233 -27.07 -1.02 -15.21
C ILE A 233 -28.10 -0.69 -16.27
N LYS A 234 -27.66 -0.10 -17.39
CA LYS A 234 -28.56 0.29 -18.49
C LYS A 234 -27.94 -0.06 -19.81
N GLU A 235 -28.77 -0.51 -20.74
CA GLU A 235 -28.38 -0.68 -22.14
C GLU A 235 -28.40 0.68 -22.83
N ARG A 236 -27.23 1.29 -23.04
CA ARG A 236 -27.09 2.62 -23.67
C ARG A 236 -27.42 2.54 -25.16
N SER A 237 -27.01 1.46 -25.80
CA SER A 237 -27.36 1.10 -27.17
C SER A 237 -27.40 -0.42 -27.28
N THR A 238 -27.97 -0.95 -28.36
CA THR A 238 -28.16 -2.39 -28.54
C THR A 238 -26.88 -3.18 -28.22
N CYS A 239 -26.96 -4.06 -27.20
CA CYS A 239 -25.88 -4.91 -26.70
C CYS A 239 -24.66 -4.16 -26.09
N SER A 240 -24.82 -2.89 -25.75
CA SER A 240 -23.81 -2.03 -25.11
C SER A 240 -24.36 -1.43 -23.82
N TYR A 241 -23.70 -1.75 -22.72
CA TYR A 241 -24.20 -1.48 -21.37
C TYR A 241 -23.34 -0.44 -20.65
N VAL A 242 -23.97 0.29 -19.73
CA VAL A 242 -23.31 1.19 -18.78
C VAL A 242 -23.71 0.72 -17.39
N LEU A 243 -22.72 0.34 -16.59
CA LEU A 243 -22.89 -0.11 -15.21
C LEU A 243 -22.30 0.94 -14.27
N GLU A 244 -23.11 1.48 -13.36
CA GLU A 244 -22.64 2.38 -12.31
C GLU A 244 -22.36 1.59 -11.03
N PHE A 245 -21.12 1.65 -10.56
CA PHE A 245 -20.65 0.96 -9.38
C PHE A 245 -20.18 1.95 -8.32
N TYR A 246 -20.81 1.92 -7.15
CA TYR A 246 -20.45 2.77 -6.02
C TYR A 246 -19.53 2.00 -5.09
N THR A 247 -18.41 2.62 -4.69
CA THR A 247 -17.45 2.04 -3.75
C THR A 247 -16.76 3.14 -2.93
N PRO A 248 -16.56 2.95 -1.59
CA PRO A 248 -15.80 3.91 -0.78
C PRO A 248 -14.31 3.94 -1.15
N LEU A 249 -13.81 2.92 -1.85
CA LEU A 249 -12.38 2.75 -2.09
C LEU A 249 -11.79 3.90 -2.92
N VAL A 250 -12.54 4.43 -3.89
CA VAL A 250 -12.06 5.53 -4.75
C VAL A 250 -12.21 6.92 -4.10
N CYS A 251 -12.94 7.04 -2.99
CA CYS A 251 -13.24 8.33 -2.35
C CYS A 251 -11.99 9.05 -1.82
N ASN A 252 -10.94 8.31 -1.46
CA ASN A 252 -9.68 8.89 -0.96
C ASN A 252 -8.73 9.34 -2.09
N HIS A 253 -9.09 9.10 -3.35
CA HIS A 253 -8.31 9.57 -4.48
C HIS A 253 -8.63 11.06 -4.76
N PRO A 254 -7.63 11.95 -4.96
CA PRO A 254 -7.83 13.40 -5.09
C PRO A 254 -8.89 13.80 -6.14
N SER A 255 -8.93 13.11 -7.28
CA SER A 255 -9.90 13.35 -8.36
C SER A 255 -11.36 13.09 -8.01
N PHE A 256 -11.64 12.38 -6.91
CA PHE A 256 -13.00 12.13 -6.42
C PHE A 256 -13.38 13.04 -5.26
N GLN A 257 -12.40 13.64 -4.59
CA GLN A 257 -12.62 14.57 -3.47
C GLN A 257 -12.94 16.00 -3.93
N ALA A 258 -12.49 16.40 -5.13
CA ALA A 258 -12.68 17.74 -5.68
C ALA A 258 -14.16 18.17 -5.87
N THR A 259 -15.12 17.29 -5.60
CA THR A 259 -16.57 17.58 -5.64
C THR A 259 -17.26 17.56 -4.28
N MET A 260 -16.54 17.22 -3.20
CA MET A 260 -17.04 17.35 -1.83
C MET A 260 -16.61 18.69 -1.26
N ASP A 261 -17.33 19.76 -1.59
CA ASP A 261 -17.17 21.06 -0.94
C ASP A 261 -17.47 20.92 0.57
N PRO A 262 -16.56 21.30 1.49
CA PRO A 262 -16.79 21.28 2.93
C PRO A 262 -17.88 22.26 3.42
N HIS A 263 -18.39 23.15 2.56
CA HIS A 263 -19.35 24.19 2.94
C HIS A 263 -20.78 23.95 2.42
N ARG A 264 -21.39 22.80 2.69
CA ARG A 264 -22.86 22.69 2.67
C ARG A 264 -23.40 23.02 4.07
N ASN A 265 -23.58 24.31 4.34
CA ASN A 265 -24.34 24.77 5.49
C ASN A 265 -25.80 24.30 5.32
N ILE A 266 -26.27 23.42 6.21
CA ILE A 266 -27.68 23.06 6.28
C ILE A 266 -28.35 24.18 7.09
N ASP A 267 -29.00 25.11 6.40
CA ASP A 267 -29.82 26.13 7.04
C ASP A 267 -31.16 25.51 7.48
N CYS A 268 -31.27 25.23 8.77
CA CYS A 268 -32.51 24.83 9.41
C CYS A 268 -33.33 26.07 9.75
N TYR A 269 -34.54 26.20 9.19
CA TYR A 269 -35.49 27.21 9.61
C TYR A 269 -36.48 26.61 10.62
N PRO A 270 -36.79 27.30 11.73
CA PRO A 270 -37.86 26.88 12.63
C PRO A 270 -39.20 26.89 11.88
N THR A 271 -39.98 25.82 12.04
CA THR A 271 -41.38 25.83 11.65
C THR A 271 -42.14 26.73 12.61
N GLU A 272 -42.65 27.86 12.11
CA GLU A 272 -43.54 28.73 12.89
C GLU A 272 -44.76 27.93 13.36
N SER A 273 -45.05 28.06 14.66
CA SER A 273 -46.18 27.45 15.37
C SER A 273 -47.20 28.51 15.71
#